data_AF-A0A7W8IP64-F1
#
_entry.id   AF-A0A7W8IP64-F1
#
_cell.length_a   1.000
_cell.length_b   1.000
_cell.length_c   1.000
_cell.angle_alpha   90.00
_cell.angle_beta   90.00
_cell.angle_gamma   90.00
#
_symmetry.space_group_name_H-M   'P 1'
#
loop_
_entity.id
_entity.type
_entity.pdbx_description
1 polymer ?
#
loop_
_entity_poly.entity_id
_entity_poly.type
_entity_poly.pdbx_seq_one_letter_code
_entity_poly.pdbx_strand_id
1 'polypeptide(L)'
;MQEQINQLFEWYERNKDSLHPIALASHFHFRLVYIHPFADGNGRTARLVMNLILMQHGYPPAIIKAAPEHRLRYYGTLEKASIEGDIEPFVTLVADCVEESLQQYLQGLGIDKQGDDE
;
A
#
# COMPACT_ATOMS: atom_id res chain seq x y z
N MET A 1 -5.30 -14.09 -17.54
CA MET A 1 -4.99 -12.66 -17.38
C MET A 1 -6.23 -11.80 -17.25
N GLN A 2 -7.06 -11.60 -18.29
CA GLN A 2 -8.30 -10.80 -18.19
C GLN A 2 -9.21 -11.27 -17.05
N GLU A 3 -9.37 -12.59 -16.93
CA GLU A 3 -10.15 -13.21 -15.84
C GLU A 3 -9.60 -12.89 -14.44
N GLN A 4 -8.28 -12.91 -14.25
CA GLN A 4 -7.65 -12.61 -12.96
C GLN A 4 -7.83 -11.13 -12.57
N ILE A 5 -7.82 -10.24 -13.56
CA ILE A 5 -8.11 -8.81 -13.35
C ILE A 5 -9.57 -8.61 -12.98
N ASN A 6 -10.50 -9.28 -13.66
CA ASN A 6 -11.92 -9.23 -13.29
C ASN A 6 -12.14 -9.72 -11.85
N GLN A 7 -11.52 -10.84 -11.48
CA GLN A 7 -11.57 -11.37 -10.11
C GLN A 7 -10.96 -10.41 -9.07
N LEU A 8 -9.90 -9.67 -9.44
CA LEU A 8 -9.34 -8.62 -8.57
C LEU A 8 -10.36 -7.50 -8.33
N PHE A 9 -11.03 -7.01 -9.36
CA PHE A 9 -12.06 -5.97 -9.22
C PHE A 9 -13.29 -6.48 -8.46
N GLU A 10 -13.76 -7.69 -8.73
CA GLU A 10 -14.85 -8.31 -7.95
C GLU A 10 -14.49 -8.49 -6.48
N TRP A 11 -13.22 -8.81 -6.18
CA TRP A 11 -12.75 -8.83 -4.80
C TRP A 11 -12.74 -7.42 -4.20
N TYR A 12 -12.26 -6.41 -4.93
CA TYR A 12 -12.26 -5.03 -4.45
C TYR A 12 -13.67 -4.55 -4.11
N GLU A 13 -14.63 -4.73 -5.02
CA GLU A 13 -16.03 -4.30 -4.82
C GLU A 13 -16.68 -4.97 -3.62
N ARG A 14 -16.32 -6.23 -3.32
CA ARG A 14 -16.84 -6.96 -2.15
C ARG A 14 -16.22 -6.51 -0.82
N ASN A 15 -15.06 -5.87 -0.84
CA ASN A 15 -14.27 -5.60 0.37
C ASN A 15 -14.07 -4.10 0.65
N LYS A 16 -14.37 -3.23 -0.30
CA LYS A 16 -14.10 -1.78 -0.19
C LYS A 16 -14.81 -1.09 0.98
N ASP A 17 -15.93 -1.65 1.44
CA ASP A 17 -16.75 -1.09 2.53
C ASP A 17 -16.51 -1.80 3.88
N SER A 18 -15.74 -2.91 3.90
CA SER A 18 -15.53 -3.74 5.10
C SER A 18 -14.08 -3.77 5.59
N LEU A 19 -13.10 -3.61 4.69
CA LEU A 19 -11.69 -3.57 5.05
C LEU A 19 -11.27 -2.15 5.42
N HIS A 20 -10.32 -2.06 6.35
CA HIS A 20 -9.62 -0.81 6.60
C HIS A 20 -8.94 -0.33 5.30
N PRO A 21 -9.01 0.97 4.93
CA PRO A 21 -8.51 1.45 3.63
C PRO A 21 -7.03 1.12 3.34
N ILE A 22 -6.18 1.13 4.37
CA ILE A 22 -4.77 0.71 4.24
C ILE A 22 -4.67 -0.76 3.86
N ALA A 23 -5.43 -1.64 4.51
CA ALA A 23 -5.45 -3.06 4.18
C ALA A 23 -6.00 -3.28 2.75
N LEU A 24 -7.11 -2.62 2.41
CA LEU A 24 -7.71 -2.67 1.07
C LEU A 24 -6.71 -2.30 -0.02
N ALA A 25 -6.02 -1.16 0.13
CA ALA A 25 -5.03 -0.67 -0.82
C ALA A 25 -3.82 -1.62 -0.93
N SER A 26 -3.31 -2.13 0.20
CA SER A 26 -2.19 -3.07 0.25
C SER A 26 -2.51 -4.40 -0.41
N HIS A 27 -3.68 -4.98 -0.15
CA HIS A 27 -4.13 -6.20 -0.81
C HIS A 27 -4.32 -6.01 -2.31
N PHE A 28 -4.90 -4.88 -2.74
CA PHE A 28 -5.06 -4.57 -4.16
C PHE A 28 -3.70 -4.47 -4.85
N HIS A 29 -2.77 -3.73 -4.26
CA HIS A 29 -1.40 -3.61 -4.74
C HIS A 29 -0.73 -4.97 -4.91
N PHE A 30 -0.70 -5.79 -3.85
CA PHE A 30 -0.05 -7.09 -3.86
C PHE A 30 -0.61 -7.98 -4.97
N ARG A 31 -1.95 -8.06 -5.08
CA ARG A 31 -2.61 -8.88 -6.11
C ARG A 31 -2.34 -8.36 -7.52
N LEU A 32 -2.30 -7.05 -7.75
CA LEU A 32 -2.00 -6.50 -9.07
C LEU A 32 -0.55 -6.80 -9.49
N VAL A 33 0.41 -6.68 -8.57
CA VAL A 33 1.81 -7.07 -8.81
C VAL A 33 1.90 -8.56 -9.13
N TYR A 34 1.18 -9.41 -8.40
CA TYR A 34 1.16 -10.85 -8.61
C TYR A 34 0.54 -11.26 -9.96
N ILE A 35 -0.53 -10.61 -10.39
CA ILE A 35 -1.18 -10.90 -11.70
C ILE A 35 -0.29 -10.50 -12.88
N HIS A 36 0.50 -9.43 -12.73
CA HIS A 36 1.43 -8.92 -13.73
C HIS A 36 0.80 -8.70 -15.13
N PRO A 37 -0.24 -7.85 -15.26
CA PRO A 37 -1.01 -7.73 -16.50
C PRO A 37 -0.33 -6.97 -17.64
N PHE A 38 0.72 -6.19 -17.36
CA PHE A 38 1.41 -5.36 -18.38
C PHE A 38 2.79 -5.93 -18.73
N ALA A 39 3.31 -5.59 -19.91
CA ALA A 39 4.65 -6.00 -20.33
C ALA A 39 5.78 -5.36 -19.50
N ASP A 40 5.56 -4.13 -19.02
CA ASP A 40 6.43 -3.43 -18.07
C ASP A 40 5.57 -2.46 -17.24
N GLY A 41 6.09 -2.02 -16.09
CA GLY A 41 5.47 -0.98 -15.29
C GLY A 41 4.49 -1.48 -14.24
N ASN A 42 4.34 -2.80 -14.06
CA ASN A 42 3.42 -3.38 -13.08
C ASN A 42 3.62 -2.82 -11.66
N GLY A 43 4.85 -2.76 -11.17
CA GLY A 43 5.13 -2.20 -9.84
C GLY A 43 4.83 -0.69 -9.74
N ARG A 44 5.05 0.08 -10.82
CA ARG A 44 4.70 1.52 -10.86
C ARG A 44 3.19 1.70 -10.83
N THR A 45 2.47 0.93 -11.64
CA THR A 45 1.01 0.96 -11.73
C THR A 45 0.37 0.50 -10.42
N ALA A 46 0.88 -0.57 -9.79
CA ALA A 46 0.37 -1.03 -8.51
C ALA A 46 0.50 0.02 -7.41
N ARG A 47 1.65 0.70 -7.32
CA ARG A 47 1.83 1.81 -6.36
C ARG A 47 0.92 3.00 -6.65
N LEU A 48 0.70 3.32 -7.93
CA LEU A 48 -0.23 4.38 -8.31
C LEU A 48 -1.67 4.04 -7.91
N VAL A 49 -2.13 2.82 -8.18
CA VAL A 49 -3.49 2.39 -7.80
C VAL A 49 -3.65 2.28 -6.29
N MET A 50 -2.63 1.79 -5.58
CA MET A 50 -2.60 1.79 -4.11
C MET A 50 -2.83 3.19 -3.55
N ASN A 51 -2.09 4.18 -4.03
CA ASN A 51 -2.23 5.57 -3.58
C ASN A 51 -3.55 6.20 -4.03
N LEU A 52 -4.08 5.82 -5.21
CA LEU A 52 -5.42 6.24 -5.61
C LEU A 52 -6.48 5.78 -4.60
N ILE A 53 -6.45 4.50 -4.20
CA ILE A 53 -7.39 3.96 -3.20
C ILE A 53 -7.22 4.71 -1.88
N LEU A 54 -5.99 4.86 -1.37
CA LEU A 54 -5.73 5.60 -0.12
C LEU A 54 -6.30 7.02 -0.16
N MET A 55 -6.05 7.76 -1.24
CA MET A 55 -6.50 9.15 -1.39
C MET A 55 -8.02 9.25 -1.54
N GLN A 56 -8.69 8.28 -2.17
CA GLN A 56 -10.15 8.22 -2.22
C GLN A 56 -10.78 8.07 -0.83
N HIS A 57 -10.05 7.48 0.12
CA HIS A 57 -10.47 7.34 1.52
C HIS A 57 -9.89 8.43 2.44
N GLY A 58 -9.30 9.50 1.90
CA GLY A 58 -8.81 10.64 2.67
C GLY A 58 -7.43 10.45 3.34
N TYR A 59 -6.70 9.40 2.99
CA TYR A 59 -5.34 9.18 3.50
C TYR A 59 -4.30 9.90 2.62
N PRO A 60 -3.16 10.34 3.21
CA PRO A 60 -2.03 10.78 2.43
C PRO A 60 -1.44 9.61 1.62
N PRO A 61 -0.70 9.89 0.53
CA PRO A 61 -0.07 8.84 -0.26
C PRO A 61 0.98 8.09 0.57
N ALA A 62 1.06 6.77 0.42
CA ALA A 62 2.16 5.98 0.96
C ALA A 62 3.37 6.09 0.03
N ILE A 63 4.41 6.80 0.48
CA ILE A 63 5.65 6.99 -0.30
C ILE A 63 6.67 5.91 0.06
N ILE A 64 6.73 4.86 -0.75
CA ILE A 64 7.78 3.84 -0.65
C ILE A 64 9.08 4.41 -1.20
N LYS A 65 10.01 4.75 -0.30
CA LYS A 65 11.28 5.42 -0.62
C LYS A 65 12.16 4.59 -1.55
N ALA A 66 12.90 5.28 -2.41
CA ALA A 66 13.75 4.67 -3.41
C ALA A 66 15.12 4.21 -2.89
N ALA A 67 15.48 4.51 -1.64
CA ALA A 67 16.76 4.10 -1.08
C ALA A 67 16.90 2.56 -1.08
N PRO A 68 18.10 2.01 -1.27
CA PRO A 68 18.32 0.56 -1.39
C PRO A 68 17.68 -0.26 -0.26
N GLU A 69 17.82 0.18 0.99
CA GLU A 69 17.29 -0.47 2.17
C GLU A 69 15.74 -0.54 2.18
N HIS A 70 15.07 0.54 1.78
CA HIS A 70 13.61 0.58 1.69
C HIS A 70 13.08 -0.29 0.55
N ARG A 71 13.81 -0.33 -0.58
CA ARG A 71 13.47 -1.25 -1.68
C ARG A 71 13.61 -2.70 -1.26
N LEU A 72 14.69 -3.04 -0.54
CA LEU A 72 14.91 -4.40 -0.04
C LEU A 72 13.79 -4.80 0.92
N ARG A 73 13.44 -3.92 1.87
CA ARG A 73 12.30 -4.12 2.79
C ARG A 73 11.00 -4.36 2.02
N TYR A 74 10.69 -3.50 1.05
CA TYR A 74 9.50 -3.62 0.21
C TYR A 74 9.43 -4.97 -0.51
N TYR A 75 10.47 -5.37 -1.25
CA TYR A 75 10.46 -6.64 -1.95
C TYR A 75 10.40 -7.84 -0.98
N GLY A 76 11.09 -7.76 0.16
CA GLY A 76 11.03 -8.80 1.19
C GLY A 76 9.63 -9.03 1.76
N THR A 77 8.85 -7.95 1.95
CA THR A 77 7.44 -8.10 2.39
C THR A 77 6.56 -8.74 1.32
N LEU A 78 6.78 -8.45 0.04
CA LEU A 78 6.03 -9.08 -1.06
C LEU A 78 6.42 -10.55 -1.26
N GLU A 79 7.70 -10.88 -1.10
CA GLU A 79 8.19 -12.25 -1.14
C GLU A 79 7.59 -13.08 -0.02
N LYS A 80 7.59 -12.57 1.21
CA LYS A 80 6.96 -13.23 2.36
C LYS A 80 5.46 -13.47 2.11
N ALA A 81 4.74 -12.46 1.61
CA ALA A 81 3.33 -12.60 1.26
C ALA A 81 3.10 -13.64 0.15
N SER A 82 4.02 -13.77 -0.81
CA SER A 82 3.91 -14.75 -1.90
C SER A 82 4.27 -16.18 -1.49
N ILE A 83 5.19 -16.38 -0.55
CA ILE A 83 5.67 -17.71 -0.14
C ILE A 83 4.85 -18.24 1.04
N GLU A 84 4.62 -17.40 2.05
CA GLU A 84 3.99 -17.80 3.31
C GLU A 84 2.50 -17.49 3.34
N GLY A 85 1.99 -16.69 2.39
CA GLY A 85 0.61 -16.20 2.40
C GLY A 85 0.35 -15.09 3.42
N ASP A 86 1.39 -14.65 4.13
CA ASP A 86 1.33 -13.60 5.16
C ASP A 86 1.55 -12.21 4.55
N ILE A 87 0.46 -11.48 4.32
CA ILE A 87 0.49 -10.12 3.77
C ILE A 87 0.65 -9.04 4.84
N GLU A 88 0.44 -9.36 6.12
CA GLU A 88 0.50 -8.38 7.22
C GLU A 88 1.80 -7.55 7.22
N PRO A 89 2.99 -8.11 6.96
CA PRO A 89 4.22 -7.32 6.85
C PRO A 89 4.16 -6.23 5.78
N PHE A 90 3.48 -6.49 4.66
CA PHE A 90 3.28 -5.49 3.61
C PHE A 90 2.23 -4.46 4.01
N VAL A 91 1.15 -4.86 4.68
CA VAL A 91 0.14 -3.94 5.22
C VAL A 91 0.78 -2.97 6.22
N THR A 92 1.60 -3.47 7.15
CA THR A 92 2.36 -2.67 8.12
C THR A 92 3.32 -1.72 7.42
N LEU A 93 4.06 -2.17 6.40
CA LEU A 93 4.94 -1.30 5.63
C LEU A 93 4.18 -0.11 5.01
N VAL A 94 3.00 -0.37 4.43
CA VAL A 94 2.18 0.71 3.85
C VAL A 94 1.65 1.63 4.94
N ALA A 95 1.24 1.09 6.09
CA ALA A 95 0.81 1.89 7.25
C ALA A 95 1.92 2.84 7.73
N ASP A 96 3.15 2.34 7.89
CA ASP A 96 4.31 3.16 8.25
C ASP A 96 4.52 4.30 7.25
N CYS A 97 4.44 4.01 5.94
CA CYS A 97 4.61 5.02 4.90
C CYS A 97 3.49 6.08 4.91
N VAL A 98 2.25 5.68 5.22
CA VAL A 98 1.13 6.60 5.39
C VAL A 98 1.33 7.49 6.62
N GLU A 99 1.77 6.91 7.74
CA GLU A 99 2.05 7.66 8.96
C GLU A 99 3.18 8.67 8.74
N GLU A 100 4.30 8.25 8.14
CA GLU A 100 5.41 9.16 7.81
C GLU A 100 4.94 10.34 6.96
N SER A 101 4.06 10.07 5.98
CA SER A 101 3.54 11.12 5.09
C SER A 101 2.57 12.07 5.81
N LEU A 102 1.74 11.54 6.72
CA LEU A 102 0.89 12.36 7.59
C LEU A 102 1.73 13.26 8.50
N GLN A 103 2.76 12.70 9.13
CA GLN A 103 3.67 13.45 10.00
C GLN A 103 4.36 14.59 9.25
N GLN A 104 4.78 14.36 8.00
CA GLN A 104 5.35 15.41 7.15
C GLN A 104 4.36 16.54 6.87
N TYR A 105 3.08 16.24 6.65
CA TYR A 105 2.05 17.27 6.47
C TYR A 105 1.78 18.05 7.75
N LEU A 106 1.68 17.37 8.90
CA LEU A 106 1.50 18.02 10.20
C LEU A 106 2.68 18.95 10.52
N GLN A 107 3.91 18.49 10.32
CA GLN A 107 5.11 19.30 10.49
C GLN A 107 5.10 20.51 9.55
N GLY A 108 4.72 20.33 8.28
CA GLY A 108 4.58 21.43 7.32
C GLY A 108 3.53 22.48 7.70
N LEU A 109 2.54 22.10 8.52
CA LEU A 109 1.52 22.98 9.08
C LEU A 109 1.92 23.56 10.45
N GLY A 110 3.08 23.21 11.00
CA GLY A 110 3.52 23.64 12.33
C GLY A 110 2.79 22.94 13.48
N ILE A 111 2.19 21.78 13.23
CA ILE A 111 1.56 20.94 14.26
C ILE A 111 2.60 19.91 14.70
N ASP A 112 3.37 20.24 15.73
CA ASP A 112 4.31 19.30 16.35
C ASP A 112 3.56 18.29 17.23
N LYS A 113 4.02 17.03 17.25
CA LYS A 113 3.61 16.07 18.28
C LYS A 113 4.05 16.62 19.64
N GLN A 114 3.13 17.26 20.38
CA GLN A 114 3.28 17.33 21.83
C GLN A 114 3.29 15.88 22.32
N GLY A 115 4.37 15.49 22.99
CA GLY A 115 4.61 14.10 23.38
C GLY A 115 3.49 13.56 24.25
N ASP A 116 2.78 12.56 23.73
CA ASP A 116 1.94 11.65 24.52
C ASP A 116 2.79 10.48 25.07
N ASP A 117 3.97 10.81 25.62
CA ASP A 117 4.78 9.90 26.43
C ASP A 117 4.75 10.42 27.88
N GLU A 118 3.59 10.27 28.54
CA GLU A 118 3.45 10.21 30.01
C GLU A 118 3.06 8.79 30.44
#